data_AF-A0A136WC42-F1
#
_entry.id   AF-A0A136WC42-F1
#
_cell.length_a   1.000
_cell.length_b   1.000
_cell.length_c   1.000
_cell.angle_alpha   90.00
_cell.angle_beta   90.00
_cell.angle_gamma   90.00
#
_symmetry.space_group_name_H-M   'P 1'
#
loop_
_entity.id
_entity.type
_entity.pdbx_description
1 polymer ?
#
loop_
_entity_poly.entity_id
_entity_poly.type
_entity_poly.pdbx_seq_one_letter_code
_entity_poly.pdbx_strand_id
1 'polypeptide(L)'
;MEQSNGGKRFRSQPKKTMTKVFVGLLALCICAAGGYFAYANTQNQKLKDILAQKGIYPGITIDGIDVSGLSKEEAASLLIDTHGANAATQKLVLFFEEEEWEYSFQEIGAEYKVQDAVELAYSVGRTGTEKENMQVVSSLIKNGEEIPLEFTYDEIKMQDKLIEIAEEFDQEAQNSTMTREKGKFVISKEVEGRKMDLEGTMLNVDRVMEGKKSGRAAIVADLTEPKITYEDNQKVTDLIGSYSTKFTANDKNRNTNLAVGCKYINGTIIAPGEVFSAMEGLGEQTYERGYRDAGVYVNGKVEAGMGGGVCQISSTLYNAAIYAELEIVERHPHSMTVGYVPLGRDAAVADTYKDLKIKNDTDYPVYIEASVANGVLKVNIYGHEIHDAGREVEFQTVYEATIPKPDEIVKEDPEKAEGEREITFTGRTGAKVSVYKTVLENGKQVSKERFSSSSYRAVADEVTVGTKKAETATQTISTPFSQANNTQIGNVGDNSYGIQ
;
A
#
# COMPACT_ATOMS: atom_id res chain seq x y z
N MET A 1 -113.85 -82.80 23.79
CA MET A 1 -114.62 -83.34 22.67
C MET A 1 -113.79 -83.22 21.42
N GLU A 2 -113.74 -84.32 20.70
CA GLU A 2 -112.99 -84.70 19.52
C GLU A 2 -113.11 -83.82 18.26
N GLN A 3 -112.02 -83.84 17.48
CA GLN A 3 -111.94 -83.96 16.00
C GLN A 3 -112.46 -82.79 15.14
N SER A 4 -112.08 -82.57 13.87
CA SER A 4 -111.34 -83.30 12.82
C SER A 4 -110.88 -82.26 11.77
N ASN A 5 -109.67 -82.29 11.21
CA ASN A 5 -109.20 -83.06 10.03
C ASN A 5 -109.55 -82.45 8.64
N GLY A 6 -108.56 -82.39 7.72
CA GLY A 6 -108.81 -82.45 6.26
C GLY A 6 -108.19 -81.40 5.30
N GLY A 7 -107.06 -81.74 4.65
CA GLY A 7 -106.98 -81.87 3.17
C GLY A 7 -106.60 -80.72 2.20
N LYS A 8 -105.30 -80.66 1.83
CA LYS A 8 -104.62 -80.43 0.51
C LYS A 8 -105.18 -79.49 -0.59
N ARG A 9 -104.30 -78.65 -1.20
CA ARG A 9 -103.95 -78.62 -2.66
C ARG A 9 -102.83 -77.62 -3.05
N PHE A 10 -102.04 -78.01 -4.07
CA PHE A 10 -100.89 -77.33 -4.69
C PHE A 10 -101.31 -76.15 -5.59
N ARG A 11 -100.51 -75.07 -5.67
CA ARG A 11 -100.50 -74.12 -6.80
C ARG A 11 -99.18 -73.35 -6.94
N SER A 12 -98.70 -73.25 -8.17
CA SER A 12 -97.52 -72.53 -8.67
C SER A 12 -97.53 -71.03 -8.36
N GLN A 13 -96.40 -70.46 -7.93
CA GLN A 13 -96.25 -69.01 -7.75
C GLN A 13 -95.70 -68.29 -9.00
N PRO A 14 -96.24 -67.09 -9.32
CA PRO A 14 -95.91 -66.34 -10.54
C PRO A 14 -94.76 -65.33 -10.36
N LYS A 15 -94.16 -64.91 -11.48
CA LYS A 15 -93.13 -63.86 -11.70
C LYS A 15 -93.47 -62.44 -11.18
N LYS A 16 -94.30 -62.27 -10.15
CA LYS A 16 -94.73 -60.96 -9.60
C LYS A 16 -93.84 -60.41 -8.47
N THR A 17 -92.94 -61.22 -7.91
CA THR A 17 -92.05 -60.81 -6.81
C THR A 17 -90.82 -60.02 -7.30
N MET A 18 -90.26 -60.35 -8.46
CA MET A 18 -89.11 -59.62 -9.04
C MET A 18 -89.45 -58.16 -9.39
N THR A 19 -90.64 -57.88 -9.92
CA THR A 19 -91.08 -56.52 -10.28
C THR A 19 -91.23 -55.62 -9.05
N LYS A 20 -91.72 -56.14 -7.92
CA LYS A 20 -91.88 -55.37 -6.67
C LYS A 20 -90.53 -55.02 -6.03
N VAL A 21 -89.55 -55.92 -6.10
CA VAL A 21 -88.18 -55.67 -5.64
C VAL A 21 -87.49 -54.62 -6.53
N PHE A 22 -87.71 -54.68 -7.85
CA PHE A 22 -87.16 -53.70 -8.81
C PHE A 22 -87.75 -52.30 -8.62
N VAL A 23 -89.06 -52.19 -8.37
CA VAL A 23 -89.72 -50.90 -8.06
C VAL A 23 -89.24 -50.33 -6.72
N GLY A 24 -89.02 -51.17 -5.71
CA GLY A 24 -88.44 -50.75 -4.42
C GLY A 24 -86.99 -50.26 -4.54
N LEU A 25 -86.15 -50.97 -5.30
CA LEU A 25 -84.77 -50.55 -5.60
C LEU A 25 -84.73 -49.26 -6.44
N LEU A 26 -85.61 -49.12 -7.43
CA LEU A 26 -85.73 -47.90 -8.23
C LEU A 26 -86.16 -46.71 -7.36
N ALA A 27 -87.13 -46.90 -6.47
CA ALA A 27 -87.55 -45.87 -5.51
C ALA A 27 -86.41 -45.49 -4.56
N LEU A 28 -85.61 -46.45 -4.09
CA LEU A 28 -84.45 -46.21 -3.24
C LEU A 28 -83.32 -45.49 -4.01
N CYS A 29 -83.09 -45.82 -5.28
CA CYS A 29 -82.19 -45.09 -6.18
C CYS A 29 -82.67 -43.67 -6.45
N ILE A 30 -83.98 -43.44 -6.63
CA ILE A 30 -84.56 -42.09 -6.83
C ILE A 30 -84.45 -41.28 -5.54
N CYS A 31 -84.71 -41.86 -4.37
CA CYS A 31 -84.52 -41.20 -3.07
C CYS A 31 -83.03 -40.89 -2.80
N ALA A 32 -82.12 -41.82 -3.12
CA ALA A 32 -80.69 -41.60 -3.00
C ALA A 32 -80.18 -40.54 -4.00
N ALA A 33 -80.68 -40.54 -5.23
CA ALA A 33 -80.38 -39.53 -6.25
C ALA A 33 -80.96 -38.16 -5.87
N GLY A 34 -82.17 -38.10 -5.32
CA GLY A 34 -82.79 -36.87 -4.82
C GLY A 34 -82.08 -36.32 -3.59
N GLY A 35 -81.66 -37.18 -2.66
CA GLY A 35 -80.83 -36.81 -1.51
C GLY A 35 -79.44 -36.33 -1.92
N TYR A 36 -78.80 -37.00 -2.88
CA TYR A 36 -77.54 -36.59 -3.48
C TYR A 36 -77.67 -35.25 -4.22
N PHE A 37 -78.74 -35.06 -5.00
CA PHE A 37 -79.02 -33.81 -5.70
C PHE A 37 -79.29 -32.66 -4.73
N ALA A 38 -80.06 -32.89 -3.66
CA ALA A 38 -80.28 -31.90 -2.61
C ALA A 38 -78.98 -31.53 -1.91
N TYR A 39 -78.16 -32.53 -1.54
CA TYR A 39 -76.84 -32.32 -0.95
C TYR A 39 -75.89 -31.55 -1.88
N ALA A 40 -75.78 -31.96 -3.15
CA ALA A 40 -74.96 -31.30 -4.15
C ALA A 40 -75.43 -29.86 -4.42
N ASN A 41 -76.74 -29.63 -4.45
CA ASN A 41 -77.30 -28.29 -4.58
C ASN A 41 -76.97 -27.41 -3.35
N THR A 42 -77.09 -27.94 -2.14
CA THR A 42 -76.70 -27.23 -0.91
C THR A 42 -75.20 -26.92 -0.89
N GLN A 43 -74.34 -27.84 -1.32
CA GLN A 43 -72.90 -27.58 -1.43
C GLN A 43 -72.57 -26.55 -2.50
N ASN A 44 -73.22 -26.61 -3.66
CA ASN A 44 -73.07 -25.59 -4.70
C ASN A 44 -73.53 -24.21 -4.23
N GLN A 45 -74.61 -24.12 -3.44
CA GLN A 45 -75.04 -22.84 -2.87
C GLN A 45 -74.02 -22.31 -1.86
N LYS A 46 -73.47 -23.16 -0.98
CA LYS A 46 -72.37 -22.74 -0.08
C LYS A 46 -71.15 -22.21 -0.83
N LEU A 47 -70.77 -22.86 -1.94
CA LEU A 47 -69.67 -22.38 -2.78
C LEU A 47 -70.00 -21.06 -3.46
N LYS A 48 -71.25 -20.86 -3.90
CA LYS A 48 -71.72 -19.57 -4.44
C LYS A 48 -71.71 -18.45 -3.40
N ASP A 49 -72.12 -18.76 -2.17
CA ASP A 49 -72.10 -17.82 -1.06
C ASP A 49 -70.66 -17.38 -0.74
N ILE A 50 -69.71 -18.33 -0.77
CA ILE A 50 -68.29 -18.03 -0.60
C ILE A 50 -67.76 -17.19 -1.77
N LEU A 51 -68.08 -17.56 -3.02
CA LEU A 51 -67.67 -16.78 -4.20
C LEU A 51 -68.17 -15.33 -4.17
N ALA A 52 -69.33 -15.10 -3.55
CA ALA A 52 -69.91 -13.77 -3.35
C ALA A 52 -69.26 -12.96 -2.20
N GLN A 53 -68.38 -13.56 -1.40
CA GLN A 53 -67.67 -12.86 -0.33
C GLN A 53 -66.66 -11.85 -0.87
N LYS A 54 -66.57 -10.72 -0.16
CA LYS A 54 -65.65 -9.62 -0.46
C LYS A 54 -64.29 -9.74 0.21
N GLY A 55 -64.10 -10.73 1.11
CA GLY A 55 -62.83 -11.00 1.80
C GLY A 55 -62.07 -12.18 1.19
N ILE A 56 -60.87 -12.46 1.68
CA ILE A 56 -60.04 -13.60 1.24
C ILE A 56 -60.81 -14.91 1.49
N TYR A 57 -60.73 -15.86 0.55
CA TYR A 57 -61.53 -17.08 0.64
C TYR A 57 -61.05 -18.01 1.77
N PRO A 58 -61.96 -18.78 2.41
CA PRO A 58 -61.60 -19.70 3.48
C PRO A 58 -60.59 -20.77 3.06
N GLY A 59 -59.65 -21.07 3.96
CA GLY A 59 -58.60 -22.06 3.76
C GLY A 59 -57.29 -21.49 3.22
N ILE A 60 -57.16 -20.17 3.12
CA ILE A 60 -55.92 -19.50 2.72
C ILE A 60 -55.16 -19.04 3.96
N THR A 61 -53.90 -19.43 4.05
CA THR A 61 -52.94 -19.00 5.08
C THR A 61 -51.76 -18.27 4.44
N ILE A 62 -51.14 -17.32 5.15
CA ILE A 62 -49.90 -16.63 4.74
C ILE A 62 -48.88 -16.77 5.87
N ASP A 63 -47.74 -17.40 5.60
CA ASP A 63 -46.71 -17.78 6.58
C ASP A 63 -47.29 -18.47 7.84
N GLY A 64 -48.27 -19.35 7.62
CA GLY A 64 -49.00 -20.07 8.67
C GLY A 64 -50.07 -19.27 9.42
N ILE A 65 -50.32 -18.01 9.05
CA ILE A 65 -51.38 -17.16 9.63
C ILE A 65 -52.66 -17.28 8.80
N ASP A 66 -53.78 -17.63 9.43
CA ASP A 66 -55.09 -17.72 8.77
C ASP A 66 -55.65 -16.33 8.46
N VAL A 67 -55.85 -16.05 7.17
CA VAL A 67 -56.40 -14.78 6.66
C VAL A 67 -57.81 -14.94 6.09
N SER A 68 -58.45 -16.09 6.32
CA SER A 68 -59.79 -16.41 5.84
C SER A 68 -60.83 -15.37 6.25
N GLY A 69 -61.57 -14.85 5.26
CA GLY A 69 -62.68 -13.92 5.47
C GLY A 69 -62.26 -12.45 5.70
N LEU A 70 -60.98 -12.16 5.91
CA LEU A 70 -60.48 -10.80 6.11
C LEU A 70 -60.53 -9.98 4.81
N SER A 71 -60.72 -8.67 4.93
CA SER A 71 -60.42 -7.75 3.81
C SER A 71 -58.91 -7.71 3.52
N LYS A 72 -58.52 -7.18 2.36
CA LYS A 72 -57.10 -6.99 2.03
C LYS A 72 -56.40 -6.11 3.07
N GLU A 73 -57.07 -5.05 3.51
CA GLU A 73 -56.54 -4.10 4.49
C GLU A 73 -56.38 -4.73 5.89
N GLU A 74 -57.35 -5.54 6.31
CA GLU A 74 -57.30 -6.27 7.59
C GLU A 74 -56.21 -7.34 7.59
N ALA A 75 -56.09 -8.12 6.51
CA ALA A 75 -55.04 -9.12 6.36
C ALA A 75 -53.64 -8.48 6.32
N ALA A 76 -53.47 -7.38 5.57
CA ALA A 76 -52.21 -6.65 5.52
C ALA A 76 -51.81 -6.09 6.90
N SER A 77 -52.76 -5.51 7.63
CA SER A 77 -52.51 -4.97 8.97
C SER A 77 -52.08 -6.07 9.95
N LEU A 78 -52.75 -7.22 9.95
CA LEU A 78 -52.41 -8.37 10.79
C LEU A 78 -50.98 -8.89 10.53
N LEU A 79 -50.60 -9.00 9.26
CA LEU A 79 -49.27 -9.48 8.86
C LEU A 79 -48.18 -8.44 9.19
N ILE A 80 -48.44 -7.15 8.97
CA ILE A 80 -47.50 -6.08 9.34
C ILE A 80 -47.29 -6.03 10.86
N ASP A 81 -48.36 -6.14 11.66
CA ASP A 81 -48.23 -6.12 13.12
C ASP A 81 -47.43 -7.32 13.63
N THR A 82 -47.62 -8.49 13.01
CA THR A 82 -46.93 -9.73 13.42
C THR A 82 -45.46 -9.75 12.96
N HIS A 83 -45.19 -9.44 11.69
CA HIS A 83 -43.85 -9.57 11.10
C HIS A 83 -43.04 -8.27 11.16
N GLY A 84 -43.68 -7.10 11.14
CA GLY A 84 -43.02 -5.80 11.27
C GLY A 84 -42.44 -5.57 12.67
N ALA A 85 -43.13 -6.03 13.72
CA ALA A 85 -42.57 -6.03 15.08
C ALA A 85 -41.31 -6.93 15.18
N ASN A 86 -41.28 -8.04 14.43
CA ASN A 86 -40.10 -8.90 14.36
C ASN A 86 -38.96 -8.20 13.61
N ALA A 87 -39.22 -7.59 12.45
CA ALA A 87 -38.18 -6.84 11.72
C ALA A 87 -37.61 -5.66 12.52
N ALA A 88 -38.43 -4.98 13.34
CA ALA A 88 -37.95 -3.89 14.19
C ALA A 88 -37.07 -4.36 15.38
N THR A 89 -37.19 -5.62 15.80
CA THR A 89 -36.45 -6.19 16.93
C THR A 89 -35.29 -7.09 16.51
N GLN A 90 -35.29 -7.55 15.26
CA GLN A 90 -34.25 -8.39 14.69
C GLN A 90 -33.02 -7.57 14.30
N LYS A 91 -31.86 -8.20 14.47
CA LYS A 91 -30.56 -7.54 14.27
C LYS A 91 -29.59 -8.41 13.48
N LEU A 92 -28.83 -7.76 12.60
CA LEU A 92 -27.64 -8.27 11.98
C LEU A 92 -26.43 -7.74 12.74
N VAL A 93 -25.55 -8.63 13.19
CA VAL A 93 -24.25 -8.24 13.78
C VAL A 93 -23.14 -8.65 12.82
N LEU A 94 -22.44 -7.68 12.27
CA LEU A 94 -21.18 -7.91 11.55
C LEU A 94 -20.06 -7.98 12.57
N PHE A 95 -19.11 -8.90 12.41
CA PHE A 95 -18.00 -9.02 13.35
C PHE A 95 -16.69 -9.45 12.69
N PHE A 96 -15.58 -8.95 13.24
CA PHE A 96 -14.23 -9.38 12.96
C PHE A 96 -13.46 -9.44 14.27
N GLU A 97 -13.00 -10.62 14.68
CA GLU A 97 -12.37 -10.85 15.99
C GLU A 97 -13.21 -10.31 17.18
N GLU A 98 -12.76 -9.24 17.84
CA GLU A 98 -13.44 -8.60 18.98
C GLU A 98 -14.28 -7.38 18.58
N GLU A 99 -14.20 -6.93 17.32
CA GLU A 99 -14.94 -5.78 16.80
C GLU A 99 -16.31 -6.20 16.26
N GLU A 100 -17.36 -5.41 16.57
CA GLU A 100 -18.74 -5.69 16.17
C GLU A 100 -19.48 -4.43 15.70
N TRP A 101 -20.29 -4.59 14.65
CA TRP A 101 -21.19 -3.58 14.12
C TRP A 101 -22.61 -4.13 14.06
N GLU A 102 -23.55 -3.42 14.68
CA GLU A 102 -24.92 -3.88 14.85
C GLU A 102 -25.88 -3.03 14.04
N TYR A 103 -26.73 -3.68 13.24
CA TYR A 103 -27.81 -3.03 12.49
C TYR A 103 -29.12 -3.75 12.74
N SER A 104 -30.18 -2.98 12.99
CA SER A 104 -31.54 -3.53 12.92
C SER A 104 -31.89 -3.90 11.48
N PHE A 105 -32.78 -4.88 11.32
CA PHE A 105 -33.29 -5.27 10.00
C PHE A 105 -33.93 -4.08 9.26
N GLN A 106 -34.58 -3.16 9.99
CA GLN A 106 -35.11 -1.92 9.41
C GLN A 106 -34.01 -1.01 8.83
N GLU A 107 -32.86 -0.90 9.49
CA GLU A 107 -31.74 -0.08 9.02
C GLU A 107 -31.14 -0.59 7.73
N ILE A 108 -31.22 -1.88 7.44
CA ILE A 108 -30.75 -2.50 6.18
C ILE A 108 -31.88 -2.73 5.16
N GLY A 109 -33.05 -2.14 5.40
CA GLY A 109 -34.19 -2.19 4.47
C GLY A 109 -34.84 -3.57 4.38
N ALA A 110 -34.68 -4.42 5.39
CA ALA A 110 -35.29 -5.73 5.42
C ALA A 110 -36.79 -5.64 5.69
N GLU A 111 -37.59 -6.29 4.83
CA GLU A 111 -39.04 -6.25 4.88
C GLU A 111 -39.68 -7.53 4.33
N TYR A 112 -40.90 -7.78 4.78
CA TYR A 112 -41.77 -8.80 4.19
C TYR A 112 -42.68 -8.14 3.14
N LYS A 113 -42.83 -8.76 1.96
CA LYS A 113 -43.69 -8.29 0.87
C LYS A 113 -45.17 -8.61 1.14
N VAL A 114 -45.71 -8.00 2.19
CA VAL A 114 -47.06 -8.25 2.70
C VAL A 114 -48.13 -7.95 1.64
N GLN A 115 -48.00 -6.82 0.95
CA GLN A 115 -49.00 -6.39 -0.03
C GLN A 115 -49.11 -7.37 -1.20
N ASP A 116 -47.98 -7.88 -1.69
CA ASP A 116 -47.94 -8.84 -2.79
C ASP A 116 -48.56 -10.19 -2.38
N ALA A 117 -48.23 -10.68 -1.18
CA ALA A 117 -48.82 -11.91 -0.63
C ALA A 117 -50.34 -11.78 -0.43
N VAL A 118 -50.82 -10.63 0.09
CA VAL A 118 -52.24 -10.36 0.29
C VAL A 118 -53.00 -10.22 -1.04
N GLU A 119 -52.41 -9.55 -2.04
CA GLU A 119 -53.02 -9.44 -3.38
C GLU A 119 -53.12 -10.82 -4.05
N LEU A 120 -52.07 -11.63 -3.96
CA LEU A 120 -52.07 -13.00 -4.44
C LEU A 120 -53.15 -13.82 -3.75
N ALA A 121 -53.18 -13.84 -2.42
CA ALA A 121 -54.17 -14.53 -1.60
C ALA A 121 -55.61 -14.12 -1.96
N TYR A 122 -55.86 -12.83 -2.19
CA TYR A 122 -57.17 -12.37 -2.62
C TYR A 122 -57.52 -12.84 -4.04
N SER A 123 -56.56 -12.87 -4.96
CA SER A 123 -56.80 -13.24 -6.36
C SER A 123 -57.12 -14.74 -6.56
N VAL A 124 -56.71 -15.61 -5.62
CA VAL A 124 -56.94 -17.05 -5.72
C VAL A 124 -58.44 -17.37 -5.84
N GLY A 125 -58.79 -18.10 -6.91
CA GLY A 125 -60.18 -18.46 -7.19
C GLY A 125 -61.06 -17.29 -7.69
N ARG A 126 -60.46 -16.19 -8.17
CA ARG A 126 -61.18 -15.02 -8.73
C ARG A 126 -60.85 -14.68 -10.18
N THR A 127 -59.89 -15.38 -10.80
CA THR A 127 -59.37 -15.05 -12.13
C THR A 127 -59.96 -15.90 -13.26
N GLY A 128 -60.61 -17.03 -12.94
CA GLY A 128 -61.22 -17.93 -13.92
C GLY A 128 -62.71 -17.70 -14.12
N THR A 129 -63.34 -18.60 -14.89
CA THR A 129 -64.81 -18.68 -15.01
C THR A 129 -65.45 -19.12 -13.68
N GLU A 130 -66.75 -18.87 -13.51
CA GLU A 130 -67.49 -19.25 -12.28
C GLU A 130 -67.29 -20.72 -11.89
N LYS A 131 -67.27 -21.63 -12.89
CA LYS A 131 -67.06 -23.07 -12.66
C LYS A 131 -65.64 -23.39 -12.20
N GLU A 132 -64.63 -22.75 -12.78
CA GLU A 132 -63.23 -22.92 -12.40
C GLU A 132 -62.98 -22.37 -11.00
N ASN A 133 -63.51 -21.19 -10.70
CA ASN A 133 -63.43 -20.57 -9.39
C ASN A 133 -64.12 -21.42 -8.30
N MET A 134 -65.28 -22.04 -8.60
CA MET A 134 -65.92 -23.00 -7.68
C MET A 134 -65.04 -24.21 -7.38
N GLN A 135 -64.30 -24.72 -8.37
CA GLN A 135 -63.39 -25.85 -8.18
C GLN A 135 -62.21 -25.47 -7.29
N VAL A 136 -61.64 -24.29 -7.52
CA VAL A 136 -60.55 -23.74 -6.69
C VAL A 136 -61.03 -23.56 -5.25
N VAL A 137 -62.15 -22.86 -5.02
CA VAL A 137 -62.70 -22.64 -3.67
C VAL A 137 -63.02 -23.96 -2.96
N SER A 138 -63.58 -24.94 -3.67
CA SER A 138 -63.84 -26.27 -3.12
C SER A 138 -62.54 -26.99 -2.68
N SER A 139 -61.45 -26.82 -3.44
CA SER A 139 -60.13 -27.32 -3.07
C SER A 139 -59.57 -26.60 -1.84
N LEU A 140 -59.66 -25.27 -1.79
CA LEU A 140 -59.18 -24.45 -0.66
C LEU A 140 -59.83 -24.90 0.65
N ILE A 141 -61.15 -25.09 0.68
CA ILE A 141 -61.88 -25.50 1.88
C ILE A 141 -61.43 -26.89 2.37
N LYS A 142 -61.06 -27.78 1.45
CA LYS A 142 -60.72 -29.17 1.76
C LYS A 142 -59.25 -29.35 2.13
N ASN A 143 -58.36 -28.68 1.42
CA ASN A 143 -56.92 -28.94 1.45
C ASN A 143 -56.13 -27.76 2.03
N GLY A 144 -56.73 -26.57 2.07
CA GLY A 144 -56.02 -25.32 2.32
C GLY A 144 -55.11 -24.91 1.17
N GLU A 145 -54.61 -23.68 1.23
CA GLU A 145 -53.52 -23.17 0.39
C GLU A 145 -52.64 -22.24 1.23
N GLU A 146 -51.34 -22.52 1.24
CA GLU A 146 -50.34 -21.69 1.90
C GLU A 146 -49.72 -20.75 0.87
N ILE A 147 -49.87 -19.44 1.09
CA ILE A 147 -49.27 -18.41 0.26
C ILE A 147 -47.93 -18.00 0.91
N PRO A 148 -46.80 -18.09 0.18
CA PRO A 148 -45.51 -17.73 0.73
C PRO A 148 -45.43 -16.23 1.01
N LEU A 149 -44.90 -15.86 2.17
CA LEU A 149 -44.54 -14.47 2.47
C LEU A 149 -43.07 -14.24 2.12
N GLU A 150 -42.86 -13.53 1.02
CA GLU A 150 -41.52 -13.19 0.54
C GLU A 150 -40.84 -12.20 1.49
N PHE A 151 -39.55 -12.43 1.76
CA PHE A 151 -38.70 -11.59 2.59
C PHE A 151 -37.54 -11.11 1.73
N THR A 152 -37.25 -9.82 1.81
CA THR A 152 -36.15 -9.19 1.07
C THR A 152 -35.44 -8.19 1.98
N TYR A 153 -34.29 -7.73 1.54
CA TYR A 153 -33.58 -6.60 2.13
C TYR A 153 -32.94 -5.75 1.02
N ASP A 154 -32.54 -4.53 1.36
CA ASP A 154 -31.94 -3.62 0.38
C ASP A 154 -30.44 -3.91 0.26
N GLU A 155 -30.08 -4.70 -0.75
CA GLU A 155 -28.69 -5.08 -1.04
C GLU A 155 -27.78 -3.87 -1.27
N ILE A 156 -28.29 -2.81 -1.93
CA ILE A 156 -27.52 -1.59 -2.19
C ILE A 156 -27.24 -0.87 -0.89
N LYS A 157 -28.27 -0.74 -0.04
CA LYS A 157 -28.12 -0.12 1.28
C LYS A 157 -27.18 -0.90 2.18
N MET A 158 -27.23 -2.23 2.13
CA MET A 158 -26.29 -3.07 2.88
C MET A 158 -24.87 -2.92 2.35
N GLN A 159 -24.68 -2.86 1.03
CA GLN A 159 -23.39 -2.60 0.42
C GLN A 159 -22.83 -1.23 0.85
N ASP A 160 -23.65 -0.18 0.85
CA ASP A 160 -23.26 1.15 1.34
C ASP A 160 -22.81 1.08 2.82
N LYS A 161 -23.50 0.29 3.66
CA LYS A 161 -23.09 0.06 5.05
C LYS A 161 -21.76 -0.68 5.18
N LEU A 162 -21.50 -1.69 4.35
CA LEU A 162 -20.21 -2.35 4.36
C LEU A 162 -19.08 -1.41 3.90
N ILE A 163 -19.34 -0.52 2.95
CA ILE A 163 -18.38 0.51 2.53
C ILE A 163 -18.09 1.48 3.68
N GLU A 164 -19.11 1.95 4.40
CA GLU A 164 -18.93 2.79 5.61
C GLU A 164 -18.06 2.09 6.66
N ILE A 165 -18.28 0.79 6.92
CA ILE A 165 -17.44 0.02 7.84
C ILE A 165 -16.02 -0.13 7.30
N ALA A 166 -15.85 -0.38 6.00
CA ALA A 166 -14.55 -0.52 5.38
C ALA A 166 -13.68 0.74 5.55
N GLU A 167 -14.27 1.95 5.59
CA GLU A 167 -13.51 3.19 5.84
C GLU A 167 -12.82 3.24 7.21
N GLU A 168 -13.37 2.57 8.23
CA GLU A 168 -12.76 2.46 9.56
C GLU A 168 -12.04 1.13 9.81
N PHE A 169 -12.47 0.06 9.14
CA PHE A 169 -11.90 -1.27 9.26
C PHE A 169 -10.60 -1.43 8.47
N ASP A 170 -10.57 -0.93 7.22
CA ASP A 170 -9.42 -1.08 6.34
C ASP A 170 -8.23 -0.30 6.87
N GLN A 171 -7.11 -0.99 7.01
CA GLN A 171 -5.84 -0.38 7.39
C GLN A 171 -4.68 -1.06 6.70
N GLU A 172 -3.70 -0.26 6.31
CA GLU A 172 -2.45 -0.76 5.76
C GLU A 172 -1.60 -1.41 6.84
N ALA A 173 -0.84 -2.43 6.45
CA ALA A 173 0.14 -3.05 7.34
C ALA A 173 1.22 -2.05 7.73
N GLN A 174 1.56 -1.99 9.01
CA GLN A 174 2.59 -1.09 9.52
C GLN A 174 3.72 -1.91 10.14
N ASN A 175 4.91 -1.74 9.60
CA ASN A 175 6.11 -2.39 10.11
C ASN A 175 6.40 -1.97 11.55
N SER A 176 6.94 -2.90 12.34
CA SER A 176 7.60 -2.56 13.59
C SER A 176 8.73 -1.56 13.32
N THR A 177 8.79 -0.53 14.15
CA THR A 177 9.84 0.49 14.09
C THR A 177 10.78 0.36 15.28
N MET A 178 11.96 0.94 15.16
CA MET A 178 12.97 0.93 16.20
C MET A 178 13.69 2.27 16.22
N THR A 179 13.93 2.82 17.42
CA THR A 179 14.76 4.00 17.63
C THR A 179 15.81 3.72 18.67
N ARG A 180 16.89 4.51 18.68
CA ARG A 180 17.97 4.38 19.66
C ARG A 180 17.98 5.54 20.65
N GLU A 181 17.56 5.27 21.88
CA GLU A 181 17.51 6.25 22.97
C GLU A 181 18.49 5.89 24.07
N LYS A 182 19.40 6.83 24.41
CA LYS A 182 20.41 6.65 25.48
C LYS A 182 21.20 5.32 25.34
N GLY A 183 21.48 4.91 24.09
CA GLY A 183 22.22 3.70 23.76
C GLY A 183 21.41 2.40 23.79
N LYS A 184 20.09 2.46 23.98
CA LYS A 184 19.19 1.30 23.95
C LYS A 184 18.19 1.42 22.81
N PHE A 185 17.80 0.28 22.25
CA PHE A 185 16.73 0.22 21.28
C PHE A 185 15.36 0.27 21.96
N VAL A 186 14.47 1.11 21.41
CA VAL A 186 13.06 1.20 21.75
C VAL A 186 12.30 0.74 20.51
N ILE A 187 11.60 -0.38 20.62
CA ILE A 187 10.94 -1.06 19.49
C ILE A 187 9.43 -0.94 19.65
N SER A 188 8.73 -0.50 18.60
CA SER A 188 7.26 -0.49 18.55
C SER A 188 6.74 -1.83 18.04
N LYS A 189 5.51 -2.20 18.43
CA LYS A 189 4.84 -3.30 17.74
C LYS A 189 4.44 -2.88 16.34
N GLU A 190 4.44 -3.87 15.46
CA GLU A 190 3.83 -3.89 14.14
C GLU A 190 2.30 -3.90 14.24
N VAL A 191 1.65 -3.52 13.14
CA VAL A 191 0.21 -3.59 12.97
C VAL A 191 -0.07 -4.39 11.69
N GLU A 192 -0.90 -5.42 11.80
CA GLU A 192 -1.34 -6.21 10.65
C GLU A 192 -2.26 -5.37 9.77
N GLY A 193 -2.03 -5.44 8.45
CA GLY A 193 -2.91 -4.82 7.47
C GLY A 193 -4.14 -5.68 7.26
N ARG A 194 -5.29 -5.05 7.08
CA ARG A 194 -6.54 -5.74 6.77
C ARG A 194 -7.34 -4.94 5.78
N LYS A 195 -7.96 -5.64 4.84
CA LYS A 195 -8.86 -5.06 3.85
C LYS A 195 -10.11 -5.91 3.73
N MET A 196 -11.28 -5.30 3.82
CA MET A 196 -12.55 -6.02 3.71
C MET A 196 -12.73 -6.60 2.30
N ASP A 197 -13.02 -7.90 2.25
CA ASP A 197 -13.64 -8.52 1.08
C ASP A 197 -15.15 -8.28 1.15
N LEU A 198 -15.59 -7.26 0.41
CA LEU A 198 -17.00 -6.87 0.36
C LEU A 198 -17.89 -8.00 -0.16
N GLU A 199 -17.44 -8.74 -1.18
CA GLU A 199 -18.24 -9.81 -1.78
C GLU A 199 -18.36 -11.00 -0.83
N GLY A 200 -17.24 -11.45 -0.25
CA GLY A 200 -17.22 -12.50 0.76
C GLY A 200 -18.04 -12.14 2.00
N THR A 201 -18.00 -10.88 2.43
CA THR A 201 -18.79 -10.39 3.56
C THR A 201 -20.28 -10.35 3.22
N MET A 202 -20.68 -9.88 2.03
CA MET A 202 -22.07 -9.89 1.58
C MET A 202 -22.65 -11.32 1.53
N LEU A 203 -21.88 -12.32 1.08
CA LEU A 203 -22.33 -13.72 1.11
C LEU A 203 -22.63 -14.24 2.53
N ASN A 204 -21.87 -13.76 3.53
CA ASN A 204 -22.16 -14.09 4.93
C ASN A 204 -23.40 -13.36 5.44
N VAL A 205 -23.65 -12.12 4.99
CA VAL A 205 -24.89 -11.39 5.27
C VAL A 205 -26.09 -12.10 4.67
N ASP A 206 -26.03 -12.48 3.39
CA ASP A 206 -27.09 -13.20 2.69
C ASP A 206 -27.53 -14.45 3.46
N ARG A 207 -26.56 -15.24 3.93
CA ARG A 207 -26.83 -16.45 4.73
C ARG A 207 -27.56 -16.14 6.04
N VAL A 208 -27.28 -15.00 6.67
CA VAL A 208 -28.02 -14.56 7.86
C VAL A 208 -29.44 -14.13 7.48
N MET A 209 -29.58 -13.37 6.38
CA MET A 209 -30.86 -12.85 5.92
C MET A 209 -31.82 -13.95 5.43
N GLU A 210 -31.30 -15.02 4.81
CA GLU A 210 -32.07 -16.24 4.50
C GLU A 210 -32.73 -16.86 5.73
N GLY A 211 -32.10 -16.70 6.90
CA GLY A 211 -32.61 -17.18 8.18
C GLY A 211 -33.78 -16.37 8.75
N LYS A 212 -34.05 -15.17 8.20
CA LYS A 212 -35.16 -14.26 8.58
C LYS A 212 -35.24 -13.94 10.08
N LYS A 213 -34.10 -13.99 10.78
CA LYS A 213 -33.98 -13.81 12.22
C LYS A 213 -32.63 -13.21 12.57
N SER A 214 -32.50 -12.69 13.79
CA SER A 214 -31.23 -12.14 14.25
C SER A 214 -30.08 -13.13 14.08
N GLY A 215 -28.95 -12.64 13.63
CA GLY A 215 -27.78 -13.46 13.35
C GLY A 215 -26.50 -12.66 13.26
N ARG A 216 -25.39 -13.38 13.19
CA ARG A 216 -24.05 -12.81 13.10
C ARG A 216 -23.43 -13.20 11.77
N ALA A 217 -22.90 -12.22 11.04
CA ALA A 217 -22.16 -12.42 9.81
C ALA A 217 -20.70 -12.04 10.04
N ALA A 218 -19.78 -12.95 9.74
CA ALA A 218 -18.35 -12.66 9.84
C ALA A 218 -17.95 -11.75 8.67
N ILE A 219 -17.20 -10.69 8.98
CA ILE A 219 -16.49 -9.92 7.97
C ILE A 219 -15.37 -10.80 7.41
N VAL A 220 -15.30 -10.88 6.09
CA VAL A 220 -14.19 -11.53 5.38
C VAL A 220 -13.16 -10.45 5.10
N ALA A 221 -11.89 -10.72 5.42
CA ALA A 221 -10.82 -9.77 5.23
C ALA A 221 -9.58 -10.44 4.63
N ASP A 222 -8.96 -9.74 3.70
CA ASP A 222 -7.61 -10.04 3.23
C ASP A 222 -6.61 -9.43 4.21
N LEU A 223 -5.83 -10.30 4.86
CA LEU A 223 -4.80 -9.90 5.82
C LEU A 223 -3.45 -9.74 5.12
N THR A 224 -2.73 -8.69 5.49
CA THR A 224 -1.39 -8.38 4.99
C THR A 224 -0.42 -8.32 6.16
N GLU A 225 0.52 -9.24 6.18
CA GLU A 225 1.57 -9.26 7.19
C GLU A 225 2.55 -8.07 6.99
N PRO A 226 2.99 -7.42 8.09
CA PRO A 226 4.04 -6.41 8.03
C PRO A 226 5.37 -7.05 7.63
N LYS A 227 6.19 -6.32 6.85
CA LYS A 227 7.51 -6.81 6.39
C LYS A 227 8.53 -6.95 7.53
N ILE A 228 8.31 -6.24 8.63
CA ILE A 228 9.18 -6.26 9.81
C ILE A 228 8.30 -6.38 11.03
N THR A 229 8.51 -7.44 11.80
CA THR A 229 7.82 -7.68 13.08
C THR A 229 8.63 -7.15 14.27
N TYR A 230 7.99 -7.05 15.43
CA TYR A 230 8.64 -6.74 16.69
C TYR A 230 9.74 -7.76 17.02
N GLU A 231 9.48 -9.04 16.78
CA GLU A 231 10.44 -10.12 17.02
C GLU A 231 11.68 -10.00 16.12
N ASP A 232 11.52 -9.53 14.88
CA ASP A 232 12.64 -9.28 13.98
C ASP A 232 13.53 -8.15 14.50
N ASN A 233 12.93 -7.02 14.87
CA ASN A 233 13.66 -5.88 15.43
C ASN A 233 14.34 -6.23 16.76
N GLN A 234 13.79 -7.16 17.55
CA GLN A 234 14.43 -7.62 18.79
C GLN A 234 15.78 -8.33 18.55
N LYS A 235 16.02 -8.87 17.34
CA LYS A 235 17.29 -9.51 16.97
C LYS A 235 18.35 -8.51 16.52
N VAL A 236 17.96 -7.26 16.25
CA VAL A 236 18.85 -6.18 15.82
C VAL A 236 19.58 -5.61 17.04
N THR A 237 20.64 -6.28 17.47
CA THR A 237 21.37 -5.91 18.69
C THR A 237 22.86 -5.66 18.47
N ASP A 238 23.43 -6.21 17.40
CA ASP A 238 24.87 -6.25 17.18
C ASP A 238 25.33 -5.10 16.31
N LEU A 239 26.50 -4.53 16.62
CA LEU A 239 27.16 -3.56 15.76
C LEU A 239 27.92 -4.31 14.67
N ILE A 240 27.27 -4.53 13.53
CA ILE A 240 27.85 -5.29 12.41
C ILE A 240 28.74 -4.44 11.50
N GLY A 241 28.54 -3.11 11.48
CA GLY A 241 29.39 -2.21 10.71
C GLY A 241 29.53 -0.83 11.34
N SER A 242 30.72 -0.24 11.25
CA SER A 242 30.95 1.12 11.71
C SER A 242 32.01 1.80 10.88
N TYR A 243 31.80 3.07 10.56
CA TYR A 243 32.83 3.90 9.95
C TYR A 243 32.68 5.36 10.36
N SER A 244 33.79 6.10 10.32
CA SER A 244 33.76 7.53 10.59
C SER A 244 34.71 8.31 9.71
N THR A 245 34.33 9.55 9.41
CA THR A 245 35.12 10.50 8.65
C THR A 245 35.24 11.81 9.42
N LYS A 246 36.33 12.55 9.20
CA LYS A 246 36.57 13.83 9.88
C LYS A 246 36.16 14.99 8.99
N PHE A 247 35.77 16.10 9.61
CA PHE A 247 35.52 17.38 8.94
C PHE A 247 35.98 18.53 9.84
N THR A 248 36.16 19.71 9.24
CA THR A 248 36.66 20.89 9.97
C THR A 248 35.51 21.74 10.51
N ALA A 249 35.73 22.47 11.60
CA ALA A 249 34.73 23.38 12.16
C ALA A 249 34.52 24.67 11.34
N ASN A 250 35.37 24.92 10.33
CA ASN A 250 35.47 26.21 9.66
C ASN A 250 34.38 26.45 8.60
N ASP A 251 33.76 25.40 8.08
CA ASP A 251 32.71 25.50 7.07
C ASP A 251 31.33 25.24 7.70
N LYS A 252 30.69 26.32 8.17
CA LYS A 252 29.42 26.24 8.92
C LYS A 252 28.28 25.68 8.06
N ASN A 253 28.17 26.10 6.80
CA ASN A 253 27.08 25.65 5.93
C ASN A 253 27.25 24.17 5.57
N ARG A 254 28.47 23.74 5.23
CA ARG A 254 28.77 22.32 5.02
C ARG A 254 28.47 21.48 6.25
N ASN A 255 28.85 21.95 7.43
CA ASN A 255 28.60 21.21 8.67
C ASN A 255 27.10 21.14 9.00
N THR A 256 26.34 22.17 8.64
CA THR A 256 24.86 22.16 8.70
C THR A 256 24.31 21.07 7.77
N ASN A 257 24.78 20.99 6.53
CA ASN A 257 24.38 19.95 5.58
C ASN A 257 24.70 18.54 6.08
N LEU A 258 25.89 18.33 6.69
CA LEU A 258 26.24 17.04 7.29
C LEU A 258 25.27 16.65 8.40
N ALA A 259 24.93 17.59 9.30
CA ALA A 259 24.00 17.34 10.40
C ALA A 259 22.58 17.05 9.89
N VAL A 260 22.11 17.82 8.90
CA VAL A 260 20.79 17.63 8.27
C VAL A 260 20.72 16.28 7.57
N GLY A 261 21.67 15.93 6.71
CA GLY A 261 21.65 14.65 6.01
C GLY A 261 21.82 13.44 6.94
N CYS A 262 22.63 13.56 8.00
CA CYS A 262 22.68 12.49 9.02
C CYS A 262 21.36 12.36 9.77
N LYS A 263 20.62 13.45 10.03
CA LYS A 263 19.30 13.39 10.65
C LYS A 263 18.29 12.63 9.77
N TYR A 264 18.34 12.78 8.45
CA TYR A 264 17.44 12.05 7.53
C TYR A 264 17.75 10.56 7.46
N ILE A 265 19.03 10.16 7.47
CA ILE A 265 19.44 8.75 7.40
C ILE A 265 19.37 8.04 8.77
N ASN A 266 19.54 8.79 9.86
CA ASN A 266 19.54 8.21 11.19
C ASN A 266 18.16 7.68 11.57
N GLY A 267 18.08 6.40 11.91
CA GLY A 267 16.82 5.74 12.22
C GLY A 267 16.30 4.85 11.11
N THR A 268 16.92 4.87 9.93
CA THR A 268 16.50 4.03 8.80
C THR A 268 16.65 2.55 9.15
N ILE A 269 15.56 1.80 8.94
CA ILE A 269 15.56 0.34 8.97
C ILE A 269 15.46 -0.15 7.53
N ILE A 270 16.33 -1.07 7.13
CA ILE A 270 16.30 -1.73 5.83
C ILE A 270 15.81 -3.15 6.05
N ALA A 271 14.65 -3.51 5.51
CA ALA A 271 14.08 -4.85 5.61
C ALA A 271 14.93 -5.89 4.85
N PRO A 272 14.85 -7.19 5.20
CA PRO A 272 15.42 -8.26 4.39
C PRO A 272 15.04 -8.14 2.90
N GLY A 273 16.04 -8.17 2.02
CA GLY A 273 15.90 -8.02 0.57
C GLY A 273 15.69 -6.59 0.06
N GLU A 274 15.46 -5.61 0.93
CA GLU A 274 15.22 -4.22 0.54
C GLU A 274 16.51 -3.51 0.09
N VAL A 275 16.37 -2.61 -0.87
CA VAL A 275 17.46 -1.76 -1.37
C VAL A 275 17.25 -0.33 -0.87
N PHE A 276 18.17 0.15 -0.05
CA PHE A 276 18.22 1.53 0.39
C PHE A 276 19.00 2.39 -0.60
N SER A 277 18.40 3.51 -1.04
CA SER A 277 19.06 4.58 -1.79
C SER A 277 19.58 5.66 -0.85
N ALA A 278 20.87 5.98 -0.95
CA ALA A 278 21.43 7.10 -0.20
C ALA A 278 20.87 8.45 -0.69
N MET A 279 20.56 8.59 -1.98
CA MET A 279 19.90 9.79 -2.51
C MET A 279 18.51 9.99 -1.89
N GLU A 280 17.68 8.95 -1.84
CA GLU A 280 16.35 9.04 -1.22
C GLU A 280 16.47 9.26 0.29
N GLY A 281 17.36 8.52 0.96
CA GLY A 281 17.55 8.62 2.40
C GLY A 281 18.18 9.92 2.89
N LEU A 282 18.87 10.68 2.03
CA LEU A 282 19.30 12.05 2.33
C LEU A 282 18.13 13.05 2.23
N GLY A 283 17.04 12.69 1.58
CA GLY A 283 15.94 13.61 1.28
C GLY A 283 16.31 14.67 0.24
N GLU A 284 15.31 15.44 -0.20
CA GLU A 284 15.54 16.52 -1.15
C GLU A 284 16.45 17.60 -0.55
N GLN A 285 17.46 18.01 -1.31
CA GLN A 285 18.42 19.01 -0.86
C GLN A 285 17.87 20.41 -1.14
N THR A 286 17.04 20.93 -0.23
CA THR A 286 16.45 22.28 -0.34
C THR A 286 16.64 23.11 0.91
N TYR A 287 16.46 24.44 0.79
CA TYR A 287 16.53 25.38 1.91
C TYR A 287 15.48 25.09 2.98
N GLU A 288 14.27 24.74 2.56
CA GLU A 288 13.12 24.40 3.41
C GLU A 288 13.40 23.16 4.25
N ARG A 289 14.11 22.18 3.66
CA ARG A 289 14.55 20.95 4.35
C ARG A 289 15.82 21.13 5.18
N GLY A 290 16.35 22.34 5.26
CA GLY A 290 17.45 22.73 6.15
C GLY A 290 18.83 22.77 5.48
N TYR A 291 18.96 22.40 4.22
CA TYR A 291 20.22 22.45 3.49
C TYR A 291 20.65 23.90 3.19
N ARG A 292 21.95 24.11 3.01
CA ARG A 292 22.59 25.40 2.75
C ARG A 292 23.61 25.27 1.62
N ASP A 293 23.91 26.39 0.96
CA ASP A 293 24.96 26.43 -0.04
C ASP A 293 26.33 26.22 0.62
N ALA A 294 27.08 25.25 0.11
CA ALA A 294 28.42 24.91 0.57
C ALA A 294 29.28 24.47 -0.63
N GLY A 295 30.58 24.28 -0.42
CA GLY A 295 31.51 23.88 -1.48
C GLY A 295 31.12 22.54 -2.13
N VAL A 296 30.83 22.56 -3.43
CA VAL A 296 30.61 21.41 -4.30
C VAL A 296 31.65 21.39 -5.41
N TYR A 297 31.97 20.20 -5.93
CA TYR A 297 32.88 20.09 -7.07
C TYR A 297 32.12 20.19 -8.39
N VAL A 298 32.32 21.30 -9.11
CA VAL A 298 31.76 21.52 -10.46
C VAL A 298 32.94 21.67 -11.43
N ASN A 299 32.98 20.84 -12.47
CA ASN A 299 33.98 20.93 -13.55
C ASN A 299 35.46 21.00 -13.11
N GLY A 300 35.80 20.50 -11.92
CA GLY A 300 37.18 20.52 -11.43
C GLY A 300 37.47 21.58 -10.38
N LYS A 301 36.54 22.53 -10.21
CA LYS A 301 36.63 23.66 -9.29
C LYS A 301 35.67 23.47 -8.12
N VAL A 302 35.92 24.19 -7.03
CA VAL A 302 35.01 24.24 -5.88
C VAL A 302 34.12 25.46 -6.07
N GLU A 303 32.83 25.22 -6.22
CA GLU A 303 31.81 26.27 -6.36
C GLU A 303 30.81 26.15 -5.21
N ALA A 304 30.07 27.22 -4.91
CA ALA A 304 28.98 27.15 -3.94
C ALA A 304 27.79 26.43 -4.59
N GLY A 305 27.25 25.43 -3.91
CA GLY A 305 26.08 24.71 -4.37
C GLY A 305 25.31 24.10 -3.21
N MET A 306 24.02 23.88 -3.45
CA MET A 306 23.10 23.33 -2.48
C MET A 306 23.56 21.93 -2.04
N GLY A 307 23.53 21.68 -0.72
CA GLY A 307 23.85 20.36 -0.17
C GLY A 307 25.34 19.99 -0.20
N GLY A 308 26.25 20.93 -0.44
CA GLY A 308 27.69 20.66 -0.37
C GLY A 308 28.08 19.95 0.94
N GLY A 309 28.69 18.77 0.82
CA GLY A 309 29.03 17.87 1.93
C GLY A 309 28.34 16.50 1.90
N VAL A 310 27.21 16.33 1.20
CA VAL A 310 26.43 15.07 1.19
C VAL A 310 27.22 13.84 0.75
N CYS A 311 28.15 13.97 -0.19
CA CYS A 311 28.99 12.84 -0.61
C CYS A 311 29.88 12.28 0.50
N GLN A 312 30.22 13.09 1.52
CA GLN A 312 30.92 12.57 2.70
C GLN A 312 30.01 11.67 3.53
N ILE A 313 28.72 11.99 3.62
CA ILE A 313 27.73 11.14 4.31
C ILE A 313 27.61 9.81 3.56
N SER A 314 27.35 9.85 2.24
CA SER A 314 27.28 8.65 1.39
C SER A 314 28.55 7.82 1.45
N SER A 315 29.74 8.44 1.37
CA SER A 315 31.00 7.72 1.51
C SER A 315 31.16 7.08 2.89
N THR A 316 30.75 7.74 3.97
CA THR A 316 30.83 7.16 5.32
C THR A 316 29.87 5.98 5.46
N LEU A 317 28.64 6.13 4.94
CA LEU A 317 27.64 5.07 4.90
C LEU A 317 28.12 3.86 4.09
N TYR A 318 28.67 4.06 2.89
CA TYR A 318 29.25 2.99 2.07
C TYR A 318 30.31 2.20 2.83
N ASN A 319 31.21 2.89 3.55
CA ASN A 319 32.23 2.21 4.34
C ASN A 319 31.62 1.43 5.51
N ALA A 320 30.63 1.99 6.21
CA ALA A 320 29.93 1.24 7.26
C ALA A 320 29.23 0.00 6.70
N ALA A 321 28.59 0.12 5.52
CA ALA A 321 27.87 -0.96 4.84
C ALA A 321 28.77 -2.12 4.42
N ILE A 322 29.94 -1.84 3.85
CA ILE A 322 30.88 -2.91 3.48
C ILE A 322 31.58 -3.53 4.69
N TYR A 323 31.71 -2.82 5.81
CA TYR A 323 32.11 -3.44 7.08
C TYR A 323 31.00 -4.31 7.69
N ALA A 324 29.73 -3.93 7.51
CA ALA A 324 28.56 -4.76 7.79
C ALA A 324 28.37 -5.91 6.77
N GLU A 325 29.30 -6.07 5.82
CA GLU A 325 29.25 -7.06 4.74
C GLU A 325 27.96 -7.06 3.90
N LEU A 326 27.23 -5.93 3.86
CA LEU A 326 26.02 -5.78 3.04
C LEU A 326 26.34 -5.66 1.54
N GLU A 327 25.42 -6.14 0.71
CA GLU A 327 25.51 -6.03 -0.75
C GLU A 327 25.47 -4.57 -1.23
N ILE A 328 26.47 -4.17 -2.03
CA ILE A 328 26.52 -2.85 -2.68
C ILE A 328 26.00 -2.99 -4.11
N VAL A 329 24.75 -2.60 -4.33
CA VAL A 329 24.05 -2.68 -5.63
C VAL A 329 24.55 -1.61 -6.58
N GLU A 330 24.78 -0.40 -6.08
CA GLU A 330 25.25 0.72 -6.88
C GLU A 330 26.27 1.53 -6.09
N ARG A 331 27.41 1.84 -6.70
CA ARG A 331 28.39 2.77 -6.14
C ARG A 331 29.18 3.43 -7.26
N HIS A 332 29.33 4.75 -7.17
CA HIS A 332 30.17 5.53 -8.07
C HIS A 332 31.31 6.23 -7.32
N PRO A 333 32.54 6.24 -7.85
CA PRO A 333 33.58 7.13 -7.32
C PRO A 333 33.29 8.59 -7.68
N HIS A 334 33.90 9.50 -6.94
CA HIS A 334 34.08 10.88 -7.37
C HIS A 334 34.91 10.92 -8.65
N SER A 335 34.68 11.95 -9.47
CA SER A 335 35.52 12.19 -10.65
C SER A 335 36.96 12.54 -10.25
N MET A 336 37.18 13.08 -9.05
CA MET A 336 38.46 13.52 -8.52
C MET A 336 38.65 13.00 -7.10
N THR A 337 39.89 12.91 -6.64
CA THR A 337 40.21 12.40 -5.30
C THR A 337 39.63 13.30 -4.20
N VAL A 338 39.09 12.68 -3.16
CA VAL A 338 38.60 13.33 -1.94
C VAL A 338 39.51 13.02 -0.75
N GLY A 339 39.57 13.91 0.24
CA GLY A 339 40.51 13.81 1.36
C GLY A 339 39.97 13.15 2.64
N TYR A 340 38.68 12.81 2.70
CA TYR A 340 38.03 12.30 3.92
C TYR A 340 37.92 10.77 4.00
N VAL A 341 38.29 10.05 2.92
CA VAL A 341 38.40 8.58 2.87
C VAL A 341 39.60 8.17 2.01
N PRO A 342 40.15 6.94 2.18
CA PRO A 342 41.15 6.41 1.26
C PRO A 342 40.65 6.34 -0.19
N LEU A 343 41.57 6.32 -1.15
CA LEU A 343 41.19 6.15 -2.56
C LEU A 343 40.48 4.80 -2.76
N GLY A 344 39.45 4.79 -3.59
CA GLY A 344 38.58 3.64 -3.85
C GLY A 344 37.51 3.41 -2.78
N ARG A 345 37.55 4.16 -1.67
CA ARG A 345 36.62 4.03 -0.53
C ARG A 345 35.55 5.13 -0.50
N ASP A 346 35.46 5.96 -1.52
CA ASP A 346 34.46 7.02 -1.64
C ASP A 346 33.19 6.53 -2.34
N ALA A 347 32.04 7.14 -2.06
CA ALA A 347 30.80 6.96 -2.78
C ALA A 347 30.24 8.35 -3.09
N ALA A 348 30.18 8.69 -4.38
CA ALA A 348 29.65 9.95 -4.88
C ALA A 348 28.18 9.77 -5.19
N VAL A 349 27.37 10.72 -4.70
CA VAL A 349 25.97 10.88 -5.06
C VAL A 349 25.82 12.18 -5.82
N ALA A 350 24.99 12.18 -6.86
CA ALA A 350 24.74 13.35 -7.67
C ALA A 350 23.42 13.15 -8.40
N ASP A 351 22.38 13.76 -7.85
CA ASP A 351 20.99 13.79 -8.34
C ASP A 351 20.65 12.68 -9.37
N THR A 352 20.19 13.02 -10.56
CA THR A 352 19.59 12.11 -11.53
C THR A 352 20.51 11.01 -12.12
N TYR A 353 21.79 10.92 -11.74
CA TYR A 353 22.74 10.02 -12.42
C TYR A 353 23.80 9.32 -11.54
N LYS A 354 23.89 9.59 -10.24
CA LYS A 354 24.76 8.83 -9.32
C LYS A 354 24.09 8.58 -7.98
N ASP A 355 24.03 7.32 -7.58
CA ASP A 355 23.55 6.93 -6.26
C ASP A 355 24.53 5.96 -5.55
N LEU A 356 24.32 5.80 -4.25
CA LEU A 356 24.81 4.66 -3.48
C LEU A 356 23.58 3.83 -3.09
N LYS A 357 23.50 2.59 -3.60
CA LYS A 357 22.43 1.66 -3.25
C LYS A 357 22.99 0.48 -2.48
N ILE A 358 22.43 0.26 -1.29
CA ILE A 358 22.83 -0.81 -0.37
C ILE A 358 21.62 -1.73 -0.24
N LYS A 359 21.82 -3.02 -0.49
CA LYS A 359 20.79 -4.01 -0.27
C LYS A 359 21.05 -4.70 1.06
N ASN A 360 20.01 -4.87 1.86
CA ASN A 360 20.07 -5.79 2.97
C ASN A 360 19.84 -7.21 2.43
N ASP A 361 20.92 -7.92 2.15
CA ASP A 361 20.93 -9.31 1.68
C ASP A 361 20.91 -10.33 2.84
N THR A 362 20.64 -9.88 4.07
CA THR A 362 20.49 -10.74 5.25
C THR A 362 19.02 -11.12 5.51
N ASP A 363 18.81 -12.11 6.37
CA ASP A 363 17.48 -12.56 6.81
C ASP A 363 16.86 -11.68 7.91
N TYR A 364 17.56 -10.63 8.37
CA TYR A 364 17.13 -9.79 9.50
C TYR A 364 17.14 -8.30 9.13
N PRO A 365 16.30 -7.47 9.76
CA PRO A 365 16.36 -6.03 9.55
C PRO A 365 17.72 -5.45 9.93
N VAL A 366 18.07 -4.34 9.29
CA VAL A 366 19.30 -3.60 9.56
C VAL A 366 18.97 -2.15 9.90
N TYR A 367 19.52 -1.63 11.00
CA TYR A 367 19.30 -0.26 11.47
C TYR A 367 20.52 0.63 11.25
N ILE A 368 20.31 1.80 10.64
CA ILE A 368 21.36 2.81 10.42
C ILE A 368 21.29 3.88 11.51
N GLU A 369 22.38 4.03 12.25
CA GLU A 369 22.62 5.15 13.16
C GLU A 369 23.65 6.11 12.53
N ALA A 370 23.24 7.34 12.23
CA ALA A 370 24.11 8.36 11.64
C ALA A 370 24.20 9.58 12.57
N SER A 371 25.42 10.05 12.82
CA SER A 371 25.65 11.16 13.74
C SER A 371 26.80 12.05 13.33
N VAL A 372 26.71 13.32 13.74
CA VAL A 372 27.75 14.33 13.55
C VAL A 372 28.02 14.98 14.91
N ALA A 373 29.23 14.81 15.42
CA ALA A 373 29.65 15.40 16.68
C ALA A 373 31.17 15.64 16.70
N ASN A 374 31.60 16.77 17.28
CA ASN A 374 33.02 17.05 17.54
C ASN A 374 33.94 16.91 16.31
N GLY A 375 33.50 17.35 15.13
CA GLY A 375 34.28 17.24 13.89
C GLY A 375 34.35 15.84 13.29
N VAL A 376 33.51 14.91 13.77
CA VAL A 376 33.43 13.52 13.30
C VAL A 376 32.02 13.22 12.83
N LEU A 377 31.90 12.73 11.61
CA LEU A 377 30.69 12.09 11.09
C LEU A 377 30.88 10.58 11.27
N LYS A 378 29.95 9.93 11.95
CA LYS A 378 29.98 8.49 12.19
C LYS A 378 28.68 7.85 11.69
N VAL A 379 28.81 6.72 11.02
CA VAL A 379 27.71 5.82 10.69
C VAL A 379 27.98 4.48 11.35
N ASN A 380 27.01 4.00 12.11
CA ASN A 380 26.95 2.66 12.65
C ASN A 380 25.78 1.92 11.99
N ILE A 381 25.97 0.65 11.71
CA ILE A 381 24.97 -0.25 11.18
C ILE A 381 24.81 -1.37 12.19
N TYR A 382 23.59 -1.51 12.70
CA TYR A 382 23.23 -2.57 13.63
C TYR A 382 22.39 -3.62 12.91
N GLY A 383 22.59 -4.88 13.27
CA GLY A 383 21.91 -6.03 12.68
C GLY A 383 21.92 -7.21 13.64
N HIS A 384 21.59 -8.38 13.11
CA HIS A 384 21.83 -9.65 13.78
C HIS A 384 23.15 -10.23 13.27
N GLU A 385 24.15 -10.38 14.13
CA GLU A 385 25.44 -10.98 13.71
C GLU A 385 25.27 -12.48 13.44
N ILE A 386 25.49 -12.89 12.20
CA ILE A 386 25.36 -14.27 11.75
C ILE A 386 26.71 -15.00 11.67
N HIS A 387 27.82 -14.27 11.78
CA HIS A 387 29.15 -14.83 11.70
C HIS A 387 29.71 -15.22 13.08
N ASP A 388 30.69 -16.13 13.08
CA ASP A 388 31.42 -16.48 14.29
C ASP A 388 32.18 -15.27 14.86
N ALA A 389 32.25 -15.18 16.19
CA ALA A 389 32.86 -14.04 16.91
C ALA A 389 34.33 -13.74 16.57
N GLY A 390 35.03 -14.65 15.89
CA GLY A 390 36.40 -14.46 15.42
C GLY A 390 36.51 -13.90 14.01
N ARG A 391 35.41 -13.64 13.32
CA ARG A 391 35.42 -13.11 11.95
C ARG A 391 35.67 -11.60 11.95
N GLU A 392 36.59 -11.19 11.08
CA GLU A 392 36.87 -9.78 10.82
C GLU A 392 37.06 -9.54 9.32
N VAL A 393 36.73 -8.33 8.85
CA VAL A 393 36.99 -7.92 7.47
C VAL A 393 37.84 -6.66 7.43
N GLU A 394 38.83 -6.66 6.54
CA GLU A 394 39.68 -5.52 6.26
C GLU A 394 39.57 -5.11 4.80
N PHE A 395 39.71 -3.81 4.55
CA PHE A 395 39.69 -3.28 3.20
C PHE A 395 40.93 -2.44 2.92
N GLN A 396 41.73 -2.90 1.96
CA GLN A 396 43.00 -2.29 1.60
C GLN A 396 42.94 -1.68 0.21
N THR A 397 43.28 -0.39 0.11
CA THR A 397 43.51 0.27 -1.17
C THR A 397 44.88 -0.09 -1.72
N VAL A 398 44.93 -0.51 -2.97
CA VAL A 398 46.14 -0.74 -3.77
C VAL A 398 46.20 0.29 -4.89
N TYR A 399 47.33 1.00 -4.99
CA TYR A 399 47.55 2.00 -6.02
C TYR A 399 48.04 1.32 -7.31
N GLU A 400 47.27 1.42 -8.39
CA GLU A 400 47.56 0.72 -9.64
C GLU A 400 48.37 1.59 -10.61
N ALA A 401 47.98 2.86 -10.76
CA ALA A 401 48.64 3.77 -11.69
C ALA A 401 48.35 5.25 -11.40
N THR A 402 49.30 6.11 -11.76
CA THR A 402 49.11 7.57 -11.84
C THR A 402 48.65 7.94 -13.24
N ILE A 403 47.62 8.77 -13.36
CA ILE A 403 47.20 9.35 -14.64
C ILE A 403 47.88 10.72 -14.75
N PRO A 404 48.74 10.96 -15.76
CA PRO A 404 49.44 12.23 -15.90
C PRO A 404 48.46 13.38 -16.17
N LYS A 405 48.90 14.62 -15.89
CA LYS A 405 48.13 15.81 -16.26
C LYS A 405 47.98 15.86 -17.79
N PRO A 406 46.81 16.27 -18.31
CA PRO A 406 46.68 16.67 -19.70
C PRO A 406 47.52 17.93 -19.99
N ASP A 407 47.66 18.28 -21.27
CA ASP A 407 48.28 19.53 -21.71
C ASP A 407 47.59 20.75 -21.08
N GLU A 408 48.37 21.82 -20.87
CA GLU A 408 47.86 23.04 -20.26
C GLU A 408 46.80 23.73 -21.10
N ILE A 409 45.81 24.31 -20.42
CA ILE A 409 44.77 25.11 -21.04
C ILE A 409 45.24 26.57 -21.05
N VAL A 410 45.56 27.09 -22.25
CA VAL A 410 46.03 28.46 -22.45
C VAL A 410 44.85 29.40 -22.74
N LYS A 411 44.77 30.51 -22.00
CA LYS A 411 43.83 31.61 -22.23
C LYS A 411 44.59 32.87 -22.57
N GLU A 412 44.18 33.57 -23.63
CA GLU A 412 44.78 34.85 -24.00
C GLU A 412 44.13 36.00 -23.22
N ASP A 413 44.95 36.96 -22.78
CA ASP A 413 44.51 38.17 -22.11
C ASP A 413 45.04 39.42 -22.86
N PRO A 414 44.16 40.15 -23.56
CA PRO A 414 44.53 41.32 -24.35
C PRO A 414 44.93 42.53 -23.51
N GLU A 415 44.74 42.50 -22.18
CA GLU A 415 45.16 43.59 -21.30
C GLU A 415 46.57 43.38 -20.73
N LYS A 416 47.09 42.16 -20.76
CA LYS A 416 48.44 41.81 -20.32
C LYS A 416 49.46 41.97 -21.43
N ALA A 417 50.65 42.42 -21.07
CA ALA A 417 51.71 42.66 -22.04
C ALA A 417 52.10 41.37 -22.78
N GLU A 418 52.35 41.50 -24.08
CA GLU A 418 52.80 40.38 -24.92
C GLU A 418 54.02 39.69 -24.30
N GLY A 419 53.91 38.37 -24.07
CA GLY A 419 54.96 37.56 -23.44
C GLY A 419 54.83 37.39 -21.92
N GLU A 420 53.91 38.10 -21.25
CA GLU A 420 53.56 37.79 -19.85
C GLU A 420 52.82 36.45 -19.76
N ARG A 421 53.20 35.60 -18.80
CA ARG A 421 52.57 34.30 -18.55
C ARG A 421 52.26 34.16 -17.06
N GLU A 422 51.01 33.85 -16.74
CA GLU A 422 50.54 33.58 -15.38
C GLU A 422 49.92 32.18 -15.32
N ILE A 423 50.27 31.39 -14.30
CA ILE A 423 49.54 30.14 -14.00
C ILE A 423 48.30 30.52 -13.19
N THR A 424 47.12 30.38 -13.79
CA THR A 424 45.85 30.74 -13.16
C THR A 424 45.19 29.57 -12.42
N PHE A 425 45.59 28.34 -12.73
CA PHE A 425 45.17 27.15 -11.98
C PHE A 425 46.24 26.06 -12.07
N THR A 426 46.62 25.47 -10.93
CA THR A 426 47.47 24.27 -10.91
C THR A 426 46.60 23.03 -10.91
N GLY A 427 46.63 22.29 -12.01
CA GLY A 427 46.04 20.99 -12.17
C GLY A 427 46.64 19.92 -11.27
N ARG A 428 46.07 18.72 -11.35
CA ARG A 428 46.45 17.56 -10.52
C ARG A 428 46.52 16.29 -11.36
N THR A 429 47.41 15.39 -11.00
CA THR A 429 47.40 14.04 -11.56
C THR A 429 46.14 13.28 -11.12
N GLY A 430 45.72 12.32 -11.94
CA GLY A 430 44.69 11.36 -11.60
C GLY A 430 45.28 10.08 -11.04
N ALA A 431 44.43 9.11 -10.70
CA ALA A 431 44.86 7.83 -10.13
C ALA A 431 43.91 6.70 -10.53
N LYS A 432 44.45 5.50 -10.69
CA LYS A 432 43.70 4.23 -10.73
C LYS A 432 44.05 3.43 -9.48
N VAL A 433 43.04 2.92 -8.80
CA VAL A 433 43.20 2.13 -7.58
C VAL A 433 42.26 0.94 -7.57
N SER A 434 42.67 -0.13 -6.90
CA SER A 434 41.79 -1.25 -6.52
C SER A 434 41.62 -1.28 -5.00
N VAL A 435 40.49 -1.78 -4.54
CA VAL A 435 40.26 -2.11 -3.12
C VAL A 435 40.16 -3.62 -3.03
N TYR A 436 40.90 -4.20 -2.08
CA TYR A 436 40.83 -5.63 -1.76
C TYR A 436 40.12 -5.82 -0.42
N LYS A 437 39.23 -6.81 -0.35
CA LYS A 437 38.61 -7.29 0.89
C LYS A 437 39.44 -8.48 1.37
N THR A 438 39.87 -8.43 2.62
CA THR A 438 40.52 -9.54 3.32
C THR A 438 39.57 -10.02 4.41
N VAL A 439 39.28 -11.31 4.46
CA VAL A 439 38.52 -11.91 5.56
C VAL A 439 39.50 -12.63 6.47
N LEU A 440 39.40 -12.38 7.77
CA LEU A 440 40.15 -13.05 8.82
C LEU A 440 39.21 -13.88 9.69
N GLU A 441 39.65 -15.06 10.09
CA GLU A 441 39.01 -15.89 11.12
C GLU A 441 40.03 -16.12 12.23
N ASN A 442 39.70 -15.69 13.46
CA ASN A 442 40.58 -15.76 14.62
C ASN A 442 41.98 -15.16 14.35
N GLY A 443 42.00 -14.02 13.64
CA GLY A 443 43.22 -13.31 13.27
C GLY A 443 44.03 -13.92 12.11
N LYS A 444 43.56 -15.02 11.51
CA LYS A 444 44.20 -15.64 10.34
C LYS A 444 43.45 -15.28 9.07
N GLN A 445 44.17 -14.76 8.07
CA GLN A 445 43.60 -14.52 6.74
C GLN A 445 43.09 -15.83 6.12
N VAL A 446 41.79 -15.87 5.79
CA VAL A 446 41.14 -16.99 5.10
C VAL A 446 40.83 -16.67 3.64
N SER A 447 40.61 -15.40 3.30
CA SER A 447 40.46 -14.95 1.92
C SER A 447 41.03 -13.55 1.69
N LYS A 448 41.42 -13.27 0.45
CA LYS A 448 41.75 -11.93 -0.04
C LYS A 448 41.34 -11.81 -1.49
N GLU A 449 40.39 -10.94 -1.78
CA GLU A 449 39.81 -10.79 -3.11
C GLU A 449 39.70 -9.33 -3.53
N ARG A 450 39.75 -9.08 -4.84
CA ARG A 450 39.57 -7.73 -5.38
C ARG A 450 38.09 -7.35 -5.24
N PHE A 451 37.80 -6.43 -4.34
CA PHE A 451 36.44 -5.99 -4.01
C PHE A 451 35.92 -4.97 -5.03
N SER A 452 36.70 -3.94 -5.34
CA SER A 452 36.30 -2.90 -6.28
C SER A 452 37.49 -2.19 -6.92
N SER A 453 37.24 -1.33 -7.90
CA SER A 453 38.26 -0.44 -8.47
C SER A 453 37.68 0.94 -8.76
N SER A 454 38.54 1.96 -8.72
CA SER A 454 38.17 3.35 -9.00
C SER A 454 39.21 4.02 -9.89
N SER A 455 38.75 4.96 -10.71
CA SER A 455 39.60 5.82 -11.53
C SER A 455 39.21 7.27 -11.30
N TYR A 456 40.19 8.12 -11.04
CA TYR A 456 40.06 9.55 -10.79
C TYR A 456 40.75 10.31 -11.91
N ARG A 457 40.08 11.32 -12.48
CA ARG A 457 40.62 12.10 -13.59
C ARG A 457 41.77 12.99 -13.15
N ALA A 458 42.73 13.17 -14.04
CA ALA A 458 43.68 14.27 -13.95
C ALA A 458 43.02 15.59 -14.39
N VAL A 459 43.55 16.71 -13.93
CA VAL A 459 43.13 18.06 -14.31
C VAL A 459 44.36 18.80 -14.83
N ALA A 460 44.20 19.49 -15.96
CA ALA A 460 45.26 20.29 -16.58
C ALA A 460 45.61 21.53 -15.75
N ASP A 461 46.81 22.07 -15.95
CA ASP A 461 47.14 23.42 -15.52
C ASP A 461 46.38 24.43 -16.42
N GLU A 462 45.84 25.52 -15.86
CA GLU A 462 45.34 26.66 -16.64
C GLU A 462 46.35 27.80 -16.56
N VAL A 463 46.62 28.43 -17.70
CA VAL A 463 47.56 29.53 -17.82
C VAL A 463 46.96 30.65 -18.64
N THR A 464 47.29 31.89 -18.26
CA THR A 464 46.92 33.08 -19.00
C THR A 464 48.17 33.70 -19.62
N VAL A 465 48.12 34.01 -20.91
CA VAL A 465 49.21 34.66 -21.66
C VAL A 465 48.77 36.03 -22.18
N GLY A 466 49.63 37.04 -22.01
CA GLY A 466 49.35 38.40 -22.48
C GLY A 466 49.54 38.55 -23.98
N THR A 467 48.64 39.32 -24.62
CA THR A 467 48.67 39.61 -26.06
C THR A 467 48.69 41.10 -26.40
N LYS A 468 48.79 41.98 -25.39
CA LYS A 468 48.88 43.44 -25.57
C LYS A 468 50.24 43.82 -26.13
N LYS A 469 50.26 44.18 -27.40
CA LYS A 469 51.46 44.73 -28.06
C LYS A 469 51.82 46.09 -27.45
N ALA A 470 53.10 46.33 -27.25
CA ALA A 470 53.57 47.63 -26.77
C ALA A 470 53.20 48.72 -27.78
N GLU A 471 52.60 49.82 -27.32
CA GLU A 471 52.42 51.01 -28.15
C GLU A 471 53.79 51.60 -28.47
N THR A 472 54.19 51.52 -29.74
CA THR A 472 55.43 52.13 -30.21
C THR A 472 55.32 53.65 -30.07
N ALA A 473 55.96 54.22 -29.05
CA ALA A 473 56.11 55.66 -28.93
C ALA A 473 56.88 56.20 -30.14
N THR A 474 56.18 56.89 -31.05
CA THR A 474 56.80 57.66 -32.13
C THR A 474 57.56 58.82 -31.52
N GLN A 475 58.87 58.64 -31.30
CA GLN A 475 59.77 59.77 -31.02
C GLN A 475 59.83 60.65 -32.28
N THR A 476 59.33 61.87 -32.15
CA THR A 476 59.56 62.96 -33.12
C THR A 476 61.04 63.31 -33.11
N ILE A 477 61.77 62.87 -34.14
CA ILE A 477 63.18 63.23 -34.34
C ILE A 477 63.24 64.70 -34.75
N SER A 478 63.70 65.56 -33.84
CA SER A 478 64.19 66.90 -34.17
C SER A 478 65.62 66.78 -34.71
N THR A 479 65.85 67.26 -35.93
CA THR A 479 67.17 67.33 -36.56
C THR A 479 67.95 68.56 -36.07
N PRO A 480 69.20 68.42 -35.59
CA PRO A 480 70.13 69.53 -35.49
C PRO A 480 71.15 69.53 -36.64
N PHE A 481 71.48 70.76 -37.01
CA PHE A 481 72.38 71.23 -38.06
C PHE A 481 73.83 70.74 -37.92
N SER A 482 74.47 70.50 -39.07
CA SER A 482 75.90 70.21 -39.25
C SER A 482 76.75 71.49 -39.20
N GLN A 483 77.92 71.46 -38.54
CA GLN A 483 79.18 71.97 -39.12
C GLN A 483 80.45 71.57 -38.33
N ALA A 484 81.26 70.77 -39.01
CA ALA A 484 82.71 70.89 -39.25
C ALA A 484 83.75 71.14 -38.12
N ASN A 485 84.76 70.25 -38.19
CA ASN A 485 86.21 70.49 -38.13
C ASN A 485 87.00 70.39 -36.81
N ASN A 486 87.67 69.25 -36.72
CA ASN A 486 89.13 69.06 -36.73
C ASN A 486 89.95 69.37 -35.45
N THR A 487 90.32 68.25 -34.86
CA THR A 487 91.40 67.89 -33.95
C THR A 487 92.73 68.64 -34.15
N GLN A 488 93.28 69.21 -33.06
CA GLN A 488 94.70 69.10 -32.74
C GLN A 488 94.96 69.18 -31.22
N ILE A 489 95.55 68.08 -30.71
CA ILE A 489 96.73 67.95 -29.83
C ILE A 489 96.85 68.88 -28.60
N GLY A 490 97.02 68.26 -27.42
CA GLY A 490 97.82 68.86 -26.34
C GLY A 490 97.36 68.52 -24.93
N ASN A 491 97.87 67.43 -24.38
CA ASN A 491 97.84 67.13 -22.94
C ASN A 491 98.70 68.13 -22.14
N VAL A 492 98.29 68.39 -20.89
CA VAL A 492 99.07 68.41 -19.62
C VAL A 492 98.58 69.52 -18.67
N GLY A 493 98.33 69.15 -17.41
CA GLY A 493 98.36 70.04 -16.24
C GLY A 493 96.98 70.43 -15.73
N ASP A 494 96.37 69.73 -14.77
CA ASP A 494 96.65 69.74 -13.32
C ASP A 494 95.95 70.89 -12.57
N ASN A 495 95.39 70.50 -11.42
CA ASN A 495 94.94 71.29 -10.28
C ASN A 495 93.65 72.13 -10.30
N SER A 496 92.76 71.72 -9.39
CA SER A 496 92.32 72.46 -8.18
C SER A 496 90.82 72.75 -8.05
N TYR A 497 90.25 72.11 -7.01
CA TYR A 497 89.36 72.64 -5.97
C TYR A 497 88.27 73.67 -6.32
N GLY A 498 87.02 73.22 -6.13
CA GLY A 498 86.09 73.82 -5.16
C GLY A 498 85.21 74.96 -5.65
N ILE A 499 83.93 74.92 -5.25
CA ILE A 499 83.22 75.96 -4.48
C ILE A 499 81.69 75.78 -4.68
N GLN A 500 81.03 75.68 -3.51
CA GLN A 500 79.63 75.97 -3.14
C GLN A 500 78.47 75.14 -3.72
#